data_AF-A0A8S3DEA7-F1
#
_entry.id   AF-A0A8S3DEA7-F1
#
_cell.length_a   1.000
_cell.length_b   1.000
_cell.length_c   1.000
_cell.angle_alpha   90.00
_cell.angle_beta   90.00
_cell.angle_gamma   90.00
#
_symmetry.space_group_name_H-M   'P 1'
#
loop_
_entity.id
_entity.type
_entity.pdbx_description
1 polymer ?
#
loop_
_entity_poly.entity_id
_entity_poly.type
_entity_poly.pdbx_seq_one_letter_code
_entity_poly.pdbx_strand_id
1 'polypeptide(L)'
;MELERENIYITLVFPPDTDTPGLKEENKSKPKETQMIIETSGLLSAEQVAKKIIQSTRKGSFTCSYGINGFLLTCLTCGAQPVTTVSEIIYQSLFIGLLRLIMLRVLKSFYKLVKKAKQIP
;
A
#
# COMPACT_ATOMS: atom_id res chain seq x y z
N MET A 1 -8.07 13.32 -14.59
CA MET A 1 -9.23 13.99 -15.25
C MET A 1 -8.75 14.86 -16.39
N GLU A 2 -7.60 15.50 -16.22
CA GLU A 2 -6.92 16.33 -17.20
C GLU A 2 -6.58 15.58 -18.50
N LEU A 3 -6.26 14.28 -18.39
CA LEU A 3 -5.85 13.46 -19.54
C LEU A 3 -6.99 12.67 -20.21
N GLU A 4 -8.24 12.86 -19.78
CA GLU A 4 -9.39 12.10 -20.29
C GLU A 4 -9.55 12.26 -21.80
N ARG A 5 -9.35 13.49 -22.30
CA ARG A 5 -9.48 13.82 -23.74
C ARG A 5 -8.46 13.12 -24.61
N GLU A 6 -7.31 12.78 -24.05
CA GLU A 6 -6.20 12.12 -24.75
C GLU A 6 -6.28 10.59 -24.63
N ASN A 7 -7.31 10.05 -23.97
CA ASN A 7 -7.46 8.63 -23.72
C ASN A 7 -6.24 8.01 -22.99
N ILE A 8 -5.64 8.78 -22.07
CA ILE A 8 -4.50 8.34 -21.26
C ILE A 8 -5.00 7.98 -19.85
N TYR A 9 -4.77 6.72 -19.48
CA TYR A 9 -5.11 6.18 -18.17
C TYR A 9 -3.92 6.23 -17.21
N ILE A 10 -4.19 6.52 -15.94
CA ILE A 10 -3.18 6.54 -14.87
C ILE A 10 -3.50 5.42 -13.88
N THR A 11 -2.46 4.69 -13.46
CA THR A 11 -2.54 3.70 -12.38
C THR A 11 -1.60 4.11 -11.24
N LEU A 12 -2.16 4.35 -10.05
CA LEU A 12 -1.41 4.55 -8.81
C LEU A 12 -1.09 3.20 -8.17
N VAL A 13 0.20 2.93 -7.96
CA VAL A 13 0.69 1.67 -7.42
C VAL A 13 1.09 1.82 -5.96
N PHE A 14 0.62 0.92 -5.10
CA PHE A 14 1.01 0.78 -3.70
C PHE A 14 1.73 -0.56 -3.52
N PRO A 15 3.00 -0.70 -3.96
CA PRO A 15 3.72 -1.96 -3.86
C PRO A 15 4.06 -2.29 -2.40
N PRO A 16 4.15 -3.58 -2.03
CA PRO A 16 4.76 -3.99 -0.78
C PRO A 16 6.28 -3.94 -0.92
N ASP A 17 6.97 -4.36 0.12
CA ASP A 17 8.39 -4.67 0.04
C ASP A 17 8.66 -5.65 -1.12
N THR A 18 9.61 -5.26 -1.96
CA THR A 18 9.92 -5.98 -3.19
C THR A 18 11.37 -6.45 -3.13
N ASP A 19 11.61 -7.75 -3.35
CA ASP A 19 12.95 -8.35 -3.39
C ASP A 19 13.72 -7.78 -4.59
N THR A 20 14.47 -6.73 -4.28
CA THR A 20 15.30 -5.98 -5.21
C THR A 20 16.69 -5.80 -4.59
N PRO A 21 17.74 -5.62 -5.42
CA PRO A 21 19.05 -5.22 -4.90
C PRO A 21 18.99 -3.93 -4.06
N GLY A 22 18.10 -3.00 -4.42
CA GLY A 22 17.89 -1.76 -3.66
C GLY A 22 17.38 -2.00 -2.23
N LEU A 23 16.37 -2.86 -2.06
CA LEU A 23 15.87 -3.20 -0.72
C LEU A 23 16.96 -3.90 0.13
N LYS A 24 17.80 -4.73 -0.49
CA LYS A 24 18.94 -5.38 0.20
C LYS A 24 19.97 -4.37 0.68
N GLU A 25 20.26 -3.35 -0.12
CA GLU A 25 21.18 -2.27 0.25
C GLU A 25 20.59 -1.41 1.38
N GLU A 26 19.33 -1.00 1.25
CA GLU A 26 18.60 -0.21 2.25
C GLU A 26 18.59 -0.92 3.62
N ASN A 27 18.38 -2.25 3.63
CA ASN A 27 18.32 -3.04 4.85
C ASN A 27 19.64 -3.07 5.64
N LYS A 28 20.80 -2.77 5.04
CA LYS A 28 22.09 -2.74 5.75
C LYS A 28 22.17 -1.64 6.80
N SER A 29 21.51 -0.51 6.55
CA SER A 29 21.53 0.67 7.43
C SER A 29 20.16 0.98 8.05
N LYS A 30 19.14 0.19 7.74
CA LYS A 30 17.77 0.37 8.21
C LYS A 30 17.68 0.19 9.74
N PRO A 31 17.11 1.16 10.48
CA PRO A 31 16.90 1.02 11.92
C PRO A 31 16.04 -0.20 12.27
N LYS A 32 16.34 -0.86 13.41
CA LYS A 32 15.66 -2.10 13.84
C LYS A 32 14.16 -1.90 13.98
N GLU A 33 13.72 -0.75 14.48
CA GLU A 33 12.31 -0.40 14.61
C GLU A 33 11.59 -0.38 13.27
N THR A 34 12.25 0.12 12.22
CA THR A 34 11.68 0.15 10.88
C THR A 34 11.63 -1.24 10.27
N GLN A 35 12.65 -2.08 10.51
CA GLN A 35 12.62 -3.50 10.10
C GLN A 35 11.42 -4.23 10.72
N MET A 36 11.21 -4.10 12.03
CA MET A 36 10.08 -4.76 12.71
C MET A 36 8.70 -4.25 12.25
N ILE A 37 8.57 -2.98 11.87
CA ILE A 37 7.32 -2.46 11.27
C ILE A 37 7.08 -3.11 9.91
N ILE A 38 8.14 -3.19 9.09
CA ILE A 38 8.08 -3.64 7.71
C ILE A 38 7.86 -5.15 7.58
N GLU A 39 8.40 -5.96 8.50
CA GLU A 39 8.22 -7.44 8.53
C GLU A 39 6.74 -7.87 8.47
N THR A 40 5.82 -7.00 8.89
CA THR A 40 4.37 -7.27 8.86
C THR A 40 3.72 -7.23 7.47
N SER A 41 4.43 -6.72 6.45
CA SER A 41 3.86 -6.41 5.13
C SER A 41 4.13 -7.44 4.04
N GLY A 42 4.95 -8.46 4.32
CA GLY A 42 5.34 -9.51 3.37
C GLY A 42 6.35 -9.02 2.31
N LEU A 43 7.06 -9.97 1.70
CA LEU A 43 8.05 -9.72 0.65
C LEU A 43 7.58 -10.38 -0.67
N LEU A 44 7.50 -9.61 -1.74
CA LEU A 44 7.18 -10.12 -3.09
C LEU A 44 8.38 -10.04 -4.03
N SER A 45 8.44 -10.92 -5.02
CA SER A 45 9.46 -10.81 -6.06
C SER A 45 9.19 -9.62 -6.97
N ALA A 46 10.26 -9.03 -7.54
CA ALA A 46 10.13 -7.97 -8.53
C ALA A 46 9.25 -8.37 -9.73
N GLU A 47 9.31 -9.65 -10.14
CA GLU A 47 8.48 -10.18 -11.22
C GLU A 47 6.99 -10.19 -10.85
N GLN A 48 6.63 -10.62 -9.64
CA GLN A 48 5.23 -10.62 -9.17
C GLN A 48 4.66 -9.21 -9.12
N VAL A 49 5.46 -8.25 -8.63
CA VAL A 49 5.09 -6.83 -8.57
C VAL A 49 4.93 -6.26 -9.99
N ALA A 50 5.93 -6.43 -10.86
CA ALA A 50 5.87 -5.95 -12.24
C ALA A 50 4.68 -6.53 -13.02
N LYS A 51 4.42 -7.84 -12.89
CA LYS A 51 3.30 -8.52 -13.53
C LYS A 51 1.97 -7.91 -13.13
N LYS A 52 1.76 -7.65 -11.83
CA LYS A 52 0.51 -7.06 -11.35
C LYS A 52 0.34 -5.62 -11.82
N ILE A 53 1.40 -4.81 -11.81
CA ILE A 53 1.38 -3.44 -12.36
C ILE A 53 0.91 -3.46 -13.81
N ILE A 54 1.54 -4.27 -14.66
CA ILE A 54 1.18 -4.39 -16.09
C ILE A 54 -0.27 -4.82 -16.25
N GLN A 55 -0.73 -5.79 -15.46
CA GLN A 55 -2.12 -6.26 -15.51
C GLN A 55 -3.13 -5.17 -15.12
N SER A 56 -2.87 -4.44 -14.02
CA SER A 56 -3.72 -3.35 -13.56
C SER A 56 -3.77 -2.20 -14.56
N THR A 57 -2.62 -1.81 -15.12
CA THR A 57 -2.54 -0.76 -16.14
C THR A 57 -3.28 -1.17 -17.41
N ARG A 58 -3.10 -2.40 -17.89
CA ARG A 58 -3.85 -2.91 -19.06
C ARG A 58 -5.36 -2.98 -18.84
N LYS A 59 -5.80 -3.23 -17.61
CA LYS A 59 -7.22 -3.23 -17.23
C LYS A 59 -7.80 -1.80 -17.16
N GLY A 60 -6.95 -0.77 -17.12
CA GLY A 60 -7.38 0.61 -16.87
C GLY A 60 -7.75 0.88 -15.41
N SER A 61 -7.29 0.04 -14.48
CA SER A 61 -7.54 0.26 -13.04
C SER A 61 -6.75 1.46 -12.52
N PHE A 62 -7.43 2.35 -11.79
CA PHE A 62 -6.78 3.54 -11.22
C PHE A 62 -5.84 3.18 -10.07
N THR A 63 -6.11 2.09 -9.35
CA THR A 63 -5.26 1.64 -8.23
C THR A 63 -4.73 0.22 -8.45
N CYS A 64 -3.50 -0.02 -7.99
CA CYS A 64 -2.85 -1.32 -7.96
C CYS A 64 -2.24 -1.55 -6.58
N SER A 65 -2.84 -2.43 -5.79
CA SER A 65 -2.39 -2.75 -4.44
C SER A 65 -2.27 -4.25 -4.20
N TYR A 66 -1.59 -4.63 -3.11
CA TYR A 66 -1.18 -6.02 -2.85
C TYR A 66 -1.63 -6.47 -1.46
N GLY A 67 -2.22 -7.67 -1.40
CA GLY A 67 -2.67 -8.27 -0.15
C GLY A 67 -3.68 -7.42 0.62
N ILE A 68 -3.85 -7.76 1.91
CA ILE A 68 -4.81 -7.09 2.80
C ILE A 68 -4.32 -5.69 3.19
N ASN A 69 -3.01 -5.54 3.43
CA ASN A 69 -2.43 -4.23 3.79
C ASN A 69 -2.56 -3.22 2.65
N GLY A 70 -2.30 -3.63 1.40
CA GLY A 70 -2.49 -2.80 0.23
C GLY A 70 -3.96 -2.46 0.01
N PHE A 71 -4.88 -3.42 0.18
CA PHE A 71 -6.31 -3.17 0.12
C PHE A 71 -6.76 -2.14 1.18
N LEU A 72 -6.33 -2.32 2.43
CA LEU A 72 -6.61 -1.40 3.53
C LEU A 72 -6.09 0.00 3.21
N LEU A 73 -4.85 0.12 2.73
CA LEU A 73 -4.25 1.39 2.35
C LEU A 73 -5.04 2.07 1.24
N THR A 74 -5.36 1.36 0.15
CA THR A 74 -6.15 1.89 -0.97
C THR A 74 -7.52 2.40 -0.51
N CYS A 75 -8.24 1.64 0.30
CA CYS A 75 -9.55 2.05 0.83
C CYS A 75 -9.45 3.30 1.71
N LEU A 76 -8.36 3.46 2.47
CA LEU A 76 -8.19 4.59 3.38
C LEU A 76 -7.69 5.85 2.68
N THR A 77 -7.07 5.73 1.50
CA THR A 77 -6.56 6.86 0.72
C THR A 77 -7.47 7.29 -0.43
N CYS A 78 -8.57 6.55 -0.69
CA CYS A 78 -9.42 6.73 -1.88
C CYS A 78 -10.18 8.06 -1.98
N GLY A 79 -10.07 8.96 -0.99
CA GLY A 79 -10.99 10.09 -0.77
C GLY A 79 -11.46 10.86 -2.01
N ALA A 80 -10.56 11.20 -2.93
CA ALA A 80 -10.89 11.83 -4.22
C ALA A 80 -10.29 11.07 -5.42
N GLN A 81 -9.86 9.82 -5.21
CA GLN A 81 -9.29 8.98 -6.24
C GLN A 81 -10.40 8.55 -7.23
N PRO A 82 -10.15 8.56 -8.55
CA PRO A 82 -11.05 7.94 -9.52
C PRO A 82 -11.34 6.48 -9.18
N VAL A 83 -12.61 6.10 -9.31
CA VAL A 83 -13.09 4.73 -9.18
C VAL A 83 -13.26 4.13 -10.57
N THR A 84 -12.87 2.88 -10.74
CA THR A 84 -12.92 2.17 -12.03
C THR A 84 -13.97 1.08 -12.08
N THR A 85 -14.46 0.66 -10.91
CA THR A 85 -15.47 -0.40 -10.79
C THR A 85 -16.56 -0.02 -9.76
N VAL A 86 -17.77 -0.54 -9.94
CA VAL A 86 -18.86 -0.32 -8.97
C VAL A 86 -18.56 -0.99 -7.63
N SER A 87 -17.84 -2.12 -7.63
CA SER A 87 -17.42 -2.77 -6.38
C SER A 87 -16.52 -1.87 -5.54
N GLU A 88 -15.57 -1.13 -6.16
CA GLU A 88 -14.76 -0.09 -5.51
C GLU A 88 -15.63 0.91 -4.76
N ILE A 89 -16.66 1.44 -5.42
CA ILE A 89 -17.59 2.40 -4.80
C ILE A 89 -18.23 1.80 -3.55
N ILE A 90 -18.72 0.56 -3.63
CA ILE A 90 -19.42 -0.11 -2.54
C ILE A 90 -18.50 -0.28 -1.33
N TYR A 91 -17.34 -0.92 -1.49
CA TYR A 91 -16.51 -1.21 -0.32
C TYR A 91 -15.79 0.03 0.22
N GLN A 92 -15.41 0.98 -0.63
CA GLN A 92 -14.78 2.23 -0.20
C GLN A 92 -15.77 3.13 0.53
N SER A 93 -17.03 3.21 0.09
CA SER A 93 -18.01 4.08 0.75
C SER A 93 -18.55 3.48 2.04
N LEU A 94 -18.83 2.17 2.05
CA LEU A 94 -19.47 1.52 3.20
C LEU A 94 -18.50 1.20 4.34
N PHE A 95 -17.27 0.76 4.02
CA PHE A 95 -16.37 0.21 5.03
C PHE A 95 -15.26 1.16 5.48
N ILE A 96 -15.05 2.32 4.85
CA ILE A 96 -13.94 3.22 5.19
C ILE A 96 -13.92 3.64 6.66
N GLY A 97 -15.09 3.89 7.27
CA GLY A 97 -15.19 4.23 8.69
C GLY A 97 -14.68 3.11 9.60
N LEU A 98 -15.08 1.87 9.33
CA LEU A 98 -14.62 0.70 10.10
C LEU A 98 -13.13 0.43 9.86
N LEU A 99 -12.70 0.46 8.60
CA LEU A 99 -11.29 0.30 8.22
C LEU A 99 -10.41 1.37 8.88
N ARG A 100 -10.92 2.59 9.04
CA ARG A 100 -10.21 3.68 9.73
C ARG A 100 -10.00 3.35 11.20
N LEU A 101 -10.99 2.80 11.90
CA LEU A 101 -10.85 2.38 13.29
C LEU A 101 -9.82 1.24 13.44
N ILE A 102 -9.79 0.30 12.50
CA ILE A 102 -8.78 -0.76 12.46
C ILE A 102 -7.39 -0.15 12.27
N MET A 103 -7.23 0.78 11.33
CA MET A 103 -5.95 1.43 11.06
C MET A 103 -5.45 2.24 12.26
N LEU A 104 -6.33 2.86 13.05
CA LEU A 104 -5.92 3.54 14.29
C LEU A 104 -5.28 2.56 15.29
N ARG A 105 -5.69 1.29 15.33
CA ARG A 105 -5.05 0.26 16.15
C ARG A 105 -3.68 -0.12 15.60
N VAL A 106 -3.56 -0.28 14.28
CA VAL A 106 -2.27 -0.56 13.59
C VAL A 106 -1.28 0.57 13.88
N LEU A 107 -1.68 1.83 13.70
CA LEU A 107 -0.85 3.00 14.01
C LEU A 107 -0.42 3.02 15.47
N LYS A 108 -1.33 2.75 16.42
CA LYS A 108 -0.98 2.65 17.84
C LYS A 108 0.06 1.55 18.11
N SER A 109 -0.01 0.44 17.38
CA SER A 109 1.00 -0.64 17.47
C SER A 109 2.38 -0.14 17.00
N PHE A 110 2.45 0.52 15.84
CA PHE A 110 3.69 1.08 15.32
C PHE A 110 4.29 2.13 16.27
N TYR A 111 3.49 3.05 16.80
CA TYR A 111 3.96 4.02 17.80
C TYR A 111 4.50 3.35 19.06
N LYS A 112 3.88 2.26 19.52
CA LYS A 112 4.39 1.50 20.68
C LYS A 112 5.72 0.82 20.37
N LEU A 113 5.86 0.25 19.18
CA LEU A 113 7.08 -0.41 18.73
C LEU A 113 8.25 0.58 18.66
N VAL A 114 8.07 1.75 18.04
CA VAL A 114 9.09 2.80 17.97
C VAL A 114 9.47 3.30 19.37
N LYS A 115 8.48 3.52 20.26
CA LYS A 115 8.75 3.93 21.65
C LYS A 115 9.57 2.90 22.43
N LYS A 116 9.28 1.61 22.25
CA LYS A 116 10.04 0.52 22.88
C LYS A 116 11.48 0.47 22.35
N ALA A 117 11.67 0.60 21.04
CA ALA A 117 13.00 0.59 20.44
C ALA A 117 13.88 1.75 20.93
N LYS A 118 13.30 2.94 21.12
CA LYS A 118 13.99 4.12 21.67
C LYS A 118 14.39 3.97 23.15
N GLN A 119 13.79 3.04 23.89
CA GLN A 119 14.09 2.78 25.31
C GLN A 119 15.19 1.74 25.52
N ILE A 120 15.64 1.07 24.45
CA ILE A 120 16.76 0.12 24.49
C ILE A 120 18.05 0.94 24.33
N PRO A 121 18.99 0.88 25.29
CA PRO A 121 20.22 1.67 25.26
C PRO A 121 21.12 1.33 24.06
#